data_AF-A0A355B081-F1
#
_entry.id   AF-A0A355B081-F1
#
_cell.length_a   1.000
_cell.length_b   1.000
_cell.length_c   1.000
_cell.angle_alpha   90.00
_cell.angle_beta   90.00
_cell.angle_gamma   90.00
#
_symmetry.space_group_name_H-M   'P 1'
#
loop_
_entity.id
_entity.type
_entity.pdbx_description
1 polymer ?
#
loop_
_entity_poly.entity_id
_entity_poly.type
_entity_poly.pdbx_seq_one_letter_code
_entity_poly.pdbx_strand_id
1 'polypeptide(L)'
;MALNPPGEKPRNENPDRYVYWLVGSVCALLLGAAVLGRDGLLSVFVNERRLVKLREEVWRLGRENRTLRSRIRSLRSDLTSIERIAREDLGLVKPGEKVYEFIRTRERGQVQKKKRP
;
A
#
# COMPACT_ATOMS: atom_id res chain seq x y z
N MET A 1 96.25 -8.42 15.85
CA MET A 1 95.14 -9.39 15.77
C MET A 1 93.85 -8.65 16.07
N ALA A 2 93.18 -8.16 15.04
CA ALA A 2 91.78 -7.72 15.07
C ALA A 2 91.30 -7.68 13.62
N LEU A 3 90.77 -8.80 13.14
CA LEU A 3 90.08 -8.90 11.86
C LEU A 3 88.66 -8.36 12.11
N ASN A 4 88.39 -7.14 11.67
CA ASN A 4 87.05 -6.60 11.58
C ASN A 4 86.47 -7.02 10.21
N PRO A 5 85.35 -7.77 10.14
CA PRO A 5 84.81 -8.18 8.84
C PRO A 5 84.13 -7.00 8.14
N PRO A 6 84.38 -6.76 6.84
CA PRO A 6 83.70 -5.70 6.11
C PRO A 6 82.33 -6.18 5.60
N GLY A 7 81.30 -5.35 5.85
CA GLY A 7 80.17 -5.23 4.92
C GLY A 7 78.81 -5.66 5.44
N GLU A 8 78.31 -5.03 6.51
CA GLU A 8 76.86 -4.97 6.71
C GLU A 8 76.25 -4.04 5.65
N LYS A 9 75.36 -4.59 4.82
CA LYS A 9 74.67 -3.89 3.74
C LYS A 9 73.70 -2.86 4.34
N PRO A 10 73.73 -1.56 3.95
CA PRO A 10 72.70 -0.63 4.41
C PRO A 10 71.36 -1.03 3.80
N ARG A 11 70.50 -1.64 4.61
CA ARG A 11 69.09 -1.82 4.29
C ARG A 11 68.39 -0.48 4.53
N ASN A 12 68.51 0.43 3.57
CA ASN A 12 67.63 1.60 3.47
C ASN A 12 66.43 1.26 2.57
N GLU A 13 65.66 0.26 2.98
CA GLU A 13 64.25 0.27 2.62
C GLU A 13 63.66 1.47 3.34
N ASN A 14 63.28 2.50 2.60
CA ASN A 14 62.30 3.47 3.07
C ASN A 14 60.94 2.87 2.70
N PRO A 15 60.35 1.97 3.52
CA PRO A 15 59.03 1.41 3.25
C PRO A 15 57.97 2.52 3.26
N ASP A 16 58.27 3.64 3.91
CA ASP A 16 57.38 4.76 4.18
C ASP A 16 56.73 5.31 2.91
N ARG A 17 57.48 5.44 1.81
CA ARG A 17 56.93 5.92 0.53
C ARG A 17 55.88 4.97 -0.05
N TYR A 18 56.07 3.67 0.11
CA TYR A 18 55.11 2.66 -0.37
C TYR A 18 53.88 2.62 0.53
N VAL A 19 54.07 2.82 1.84
CA VAL A 19 52.99 2.99 2.81
C VAL A 19 52.13 4.21 2.47
N TYR A 20 52.73 5.36 2.14
CA TYR A 20 51.98 6.55 1.72
C TYR A 20 51.20 6.32 0.41
N TRP A 21 51.78 5.62 -0.56
CA TRP A 21 51.08 5.26 -1.80
C TRP A 21 49.93 4.28 -1.55
N LEU A 22 50.12 3.32 -0.65
CA LEU A 22 49.09 2.33 -0.28
C LEU A 22 47.95 3.01 0.48
N VAL A 23 48.26 3.88 1.44
CA VAL A 23 47.26 4.69 2.18
C VAL A 23 46.51 5.62 1.23
N GLY A 24 47.21 6.31 0.33
CA GLY A 24 46.60 7.17 -0.67
C GLY A 24 45.66 6.42 -1.61
N SER A 25 46.08 5.24 -2.07
CA SER A 25 45.26 4.36 -2.93
C SER A 25 44.00 3.87 -2.20
N VAL A 26 44.13 3.44 -0.95
CA VAL A 26 42.97 3.03 -0.13
C VAL A 26 42.03 4.19 0.13
N CYS A 27 42.55 5.38 0.48
CA CYS A 27 41.72 6.58 0.63
C CYS A 27 41.01 6.97 -0.67
N ALA A 28 41.69 6.93 -1.82
CA ALA A 28 41.09 7.23 -3.12
C ALA A 28 40.01 6.20 -3.48
N LEU A 29 40.23 4.92 -3.18
CA LEU A 29 39.27 3.85 -3.41
C LEU A 29 38.04 4.01 -2.49
N LEU A 30 38.24 4.38 -1.23
CA LEU A 30 37.16 4.68 -0.30
C LEU A 30 36.35 5.92 -0.70
N LEU A 31 37.02 6.99 -1.14
CA LEU A 31 36.36 8.19 -1.66
C LEU A 31 35.60 7.90 -2.95
N GLY A 32 36.21 7.14 -3.86
CA GLY A 32 35.56 6.66 -5.08
C GLY A 32 34.35 5.79 -4.76
N ALA A 33 34.46 4.85 -3.82
CA ALA A 33 33.34 4.01 -3.38
C ALA A 33 32.26 4.81 -2.64
N ALA A 34 32.60 5.88 -1.93
CA ALA A 34 31.63 6.76 -1.30
C ALA A 34 30.87 7.64 -2.31
N VAL A 35 31.51 7.99 -3.44
CA VAL A 35 30.91 8.78 -4.52
C VAL A 35 30.13 7.89 -5.51
N LEU A 36 30.66 6.71 -5.85
CA LEU A 36 30.07 5.75 -6.81
C LEU A 36 29.24 4.63 -6.16
N GLY A 37 29.24 4.53 -4.83
CA GLY A 37 28.52 3.49 -4.09
C GLY A 37 27.01 3.65 -4.19
N ARG A 38 26.29 2.52 -4.17
CA ARG A 38 24.83 2.43 -4.34
C ARG A 38 24.01 3.31 -3.38
N ASP A 39 24.60 3.74 -2.25
CA ASP A 39 24.01 4.62 -1.24
C ASP A 39 24.83 5.92 -0.98
N GLY A 40 25.76 6.30 -1.87
CA GLY A 40 26.57 7.52 -1.72
C GLY A 40 25.76 8.82 -1.77
N LEU A 41 26.34 9.98 -1.42
CA LEU A 41 25.71 11.33 -1.28
C LEU A 41 24.69 11.74 -2.38
N LEU A 42 24.79 11.17 -3.58
CA LEU A 42 23.82 11.32 -4.67
C LEU A 42 22.44 10.68 -4.37
N SER A 43 22.40 9.61 -3.58
CA SER A 43 21.20 8.89 -3.18
C SER A 43 20.28 9.74 -2.28
N VAL A 44 20.87 10.56 -1.40
CA VAL A 44 20.14 11.49 -0.52
C VAL A 44 19.41 12.56 -1.33
N PHE A 45 20.03 13.06 -2.41
CA PHE A 45 19.40 14.07 -3.27
C PHE A 45 18.31 13.49 -4.19
N VAL A 46 18.39 12.21 -4.55
CA VAL A 46 17.38 11.50 -5.34
C VAL A 46 16.22 10.96 -4.48
N ASN A 47 16.44 10.75 -3.17
CA ASN A 47 15.39 10.28 -2.25
C ASN A 47 14.30 11.32 -1.97
N GLU A 48 14.59 12.61 -2.06
CA GLU A 48 13.58 13.68 -1.97
C GLU A 48 12.53 13.57 -3.09
N ARG A 49 12.97 13.25 -4.32
CA ARG A 49 12.03 13.09 -5.46
C ARG A 49 11.13 11.87 -5.35
N ARG A 50 11.56 10.82 -4.61
CA ARG A 50 10.72 9.65 -4.35
C ARG A 50 9.62 9.96 -3.33
N LEU A 51 9.92 10.77 -2.32
CA LEU A 51 8.92 11.18 -1.32
C LEU A 51 7.86 12.12 -1.91
N VAL A 52 8.24 13.04 -2.81
CA VAL A 52 7.28 13.93 -3.49
C VAL A 52 6.32 13.14 -4.39
N LYS A 53 6.84 12.20 -5.19
CA LYS A 53 6.00 11.36 -6.07
C LYS A 53 5.03 10.47 -5.30
N LEU A 54 5.50 9.83 -4.22
CA LEU A 54 4.62 9.01 -3.37
C LEU A 54 3.53 9.86 -2.70
N ARG A 55 3.88 11.08 -2.26
CA ARG A 55 2.91 11.98 -1.63
C ARG A 55 1.83 12.43 -2.63
N GLU A 56 2.21 12.81 -3.85
CA GLU A 56 1.25 13.14 -4.91
C GLU A 56 0.33 11.96 -5.26
N GLU A 57 0.86 10.74 -5.29
CA GLU A 57 0.08 9.54 -5.57
C GLU A 57 -0.95 9.24 -4.47
N VAL A 58 -0.59 9.41 -3.20
CA VAL A 58 -1.54 9.32 -2.07
C VAL A 58 -2.65 10.37 -2.19
N TRP A 59 -2.32 11.60 -2.56
CA TRP A 59 -3.32 12.66 -2.76
C TRP A 59 -4.26 12.35 -3.93
N ARG A 60 -3.72 11.86 -5.05
CA ARG A 60 -4.51 11.45 -6.22
C ARG A 60 -5.46 10.31 -5.88
N LEU A 61 -4.94 9.22 -5.29
CA LEU A 61 -5.73 8.07 -4.87
C LEU A 61 -6.79 8.45 -3.82
N GLY A 62 -6.46 9.37 -2.91
CA GLY A 62 -7.41 9.90 -1.93
C GLY A 62 -8.58 10.65 -2.57
N ARG A 63 -8.33 11.46 -3.61
CA ARG A 63 -9.38 12.15 -4.37
C ARG A 63 -10.25 11.17 -5.16
N GLU A 64 -9.63 10.21 -5.84
CA GLU A 64 -10.35 9.18 -6.59
C GLU A 64 -11.27 8.35 -5.68
N ASN A 65 -10.78 7.95 -4.51
CA ASN A 65 -11.57 7.21 -3.54
C ASN A 65 -12.78 8.02 -3.04
N ARG A 66 -12.61 9.32 -2.77
CA ARG A 66 -13.73 10.21 -2.40
C ARG A 66 -14.78 10.31 -3.51
N THR A 67 -14.35 10.48 -4.76
CA THR A 67 -15.24 10.55 -5.92
C THR A 67 -15.99 9.24 -6.12
N LEU A 68 -15.31 8.10 -6.04
CA LEU A 68 -15.92 6.77 -6.16
C LEU A 68 -16.94 6.51 -5.04
N ARG A 69 -16.62 6.86 -3.79
CA ARG A 69 -17.56 6.76 -2.67
C ARG A 69 -18.80 7.63 -2.86
N SER A 70 -18.62 8.84 -3.39
CA SER A 70 -19.75 9.73 -3.70
C SER A 70 -20.65 9.12 -4.78
N ARG A 71 -20.08 8.54 -5.83
CA ARG A 71 -20.83 7.84 -6.88
C ARG A 71 -21.58 6.64 -6.32
N ILE A 72 -20.93 5.80 -5.51
CA ILE A 72 -21.60 4.66 -4.87
C ILE A 72 -22.80 5.14 -4.03
N ARG A 73 -22.65 6.27 -3.31
CA ARG A 73 -23.74 6.83 -2.50
C ARG A 73 -24.92 7.29 -3.36
N SER A 74 -24.67 7.97 -4.48
CA SER A 74 -25.75 8.42 -5.38
C SER A 74 -26.43 7.24 -6.08
N LEU A 75 -25.66 6.27 -6.57
CA LEU A 75 -26.20 5.05 -7.17
C LEU A 75 -27.05 4.25 -6.16
N ARG A 76 -26.66 4.24 -4.88
CA ARG A 76 -27.43 3.56 -3.83
C ARG A 76 -28.73 4.29 -3.50
N SER A 77 -28.73 5.62 -3.46
CA SER A 77 -29.98 6.38 -3.26
C SER A 77 -30.96 6.18 -4.42
N ASP A 78 -30.46 6.11 -5.65
CA ASP A 78 -31.29 5.84 -6.83
C ASP A 78 -31.88 4.42 -6.75
N LEU A 79 -31.08 3.42 -6.35
CA LEU A 79 -31.55 2.05 -6.18
C LEU A 79 -32.60 1.93 -5.07
N THR A 80 -32.44 2.65 -3.95
CA THR A 80 -33.46 2.70 -2.89
C THR A 80 -34.75 3.34 -3.38
N SER A 81 -34.65 4.37 -4.23
CA SER A 81 -35.81 5.01 -4.85
C SER A 81 -36.54 4.06 -5.79
N ILE A 82 -35.80 3.32 -6.62
CA ILE A 82 -36.35 2.28 -7.49
C ILE A 82 -36.98 1.15 -6.69
N GLU A 83 -36.32 0.70 -5.61
CA GLU A 83 -36.82 -0.35 -4.72
C GLU A 83 -38.11 0.07 -4.01
N ARG A 84 -38.22 1.35 -3.63
CA ARG A 84 -39.45 1.92 -3.07
C ARG A 84 -40.59 1.86 -4.08
N ILE A 85 -40.39 2.37 -5.29
CA ILE A 85 -41.40 2.31 -6.37
C ILE A 85 -41.78 0.86 -6.68
N ALA A 86 -40.81 -0.04 -6.76
CA ALA A 86 -41.05 -1.45 -7.03
C ALA A 86 -41.93 -2.10 -5.96
N ARG A 87 -41.73 -1.80 -4.66
CA ARG A 87 -42.54 -2.37 -3.58
C ARG A 87 -43.88 -1.67 -3.38
N GLU A 88 -43.90 -0.34 -3.42
CA GLU A 88 -45.09 0.47 -3.10
C GLU A 88 -46.06 0.52 -4.28
N ASP A 89 -45.56 0.84 -5.47
CA ASP A 89 -46.41 1.10 -6.63
C ASP A 89 -46.67 -0.18 -7.43
N LEU A 90 -45.66 -1.07 -7.51
CA LEU A 90 -45.74 -2.29 -8.33
C LEU A 90 -45.94 -3.57 -7.50
N GLY A 91 -45.85 -3.51 -6.17
CA GLY A 91 -45.99 -4.69 -5.30
C GLY A 91 -44.95 -5.79 -5.56
N LEU A 92 -43.85 -5.46 -6.23
CA LEU A 92 -42.81 -6.41 -6.61
C LEU A 92 -41.98 -6.78 -5.38
N VAL A 93 -41.69 -8.08 -5.27
CA VAL A 93 -40.86 -8.65 -4.20
C VAL A 93 -39.61 -9.29 -4.79
N LYS A 94 -38.49 -9.21 -4.07
CA LYS A 94 -37.25 -9.81 -4.55
C LYS A 94 -37.35 -11.35 -4.53
N PRO A 95 -36.72 -12.07 -5.46
CA PRO A 95 -36.67 -13.53 -5.43
C PRO A 95 -36.14 -14.02 -4.08
N GLY A 96 -36.93 -14.83 -3.36
CA GLY A 96 -36.61 -15.35 -2.02
C GLY A 96 -37.27 -14.62 -0.84
N GLU A 97 -38.00 -13.52 -1.06
CA GLU A 97 -38.81 -12.86 -0.01
C GLU A 97 -40.15 -13.58 0.21
N LYS A 98 -40.64 -13.66 1.45
CA LYS A 98 -41.94 -14.27 1.82
C LYS A 98 -43.03 -13.19 1.92
N VAL A 99 -44.11 -13.35 1.18
CA VAL A 99 -45.28 -12.46 1.23
C VAL A 99 -46.23 -12.92 2.33
N TYR A 100 -46.59 -12.03 3.25
CA TYR A 100 -47.59 -12.27 4.29
C TYR A 100 -48.88 -11.57 3.91
N GLU A 101 -49.94 -12.33 3.64
CA GLU A 101 -51.28 -11.79 3.43
C GLU A 101 -52.09 -11.94 4.71
N PHE A 102 -52.49 -10.82 5.32
CA PHE A 102 -53.31 -10.82 6.53
C PHE A 102 -54.78 -11.05 6.16
N ILE A 103 -55.20 -12.30 6.11
CA ILE A 103 -56.61 -12.65 5.94
C ILE A 103 -57.36 -12.21 7.20
N ARG A 104 -58.18 -11.16 7.11
CA ARG A 104 -59.13 -10.83 8.17
C ARG A 104 -60.07 -12.01 8.32
N THR A 105 -59.93 -12.76 9.40
CA THR A 105 -60.87 -13.84 9.74
C THR A 105 -62.24 -13.19 9.91
N ARG A 106 -63.07 -13.26 8.86
CA ARG A 106 -64.50 -13.04 8.99
C ARG A 106 -65.04 -14.25 9.74
N GLU A 107 -65.34 -14.01 11.02
CA GLU A 107 -66.30 -14.72 11.86
C GLU A 107 -66.46 -16.22 11.59
N ARG A 108 -65.69 -16.99 12.37
CA ARG A 108 -65.86 -18.44 12.58
C ARG A 108 -67.11 -18.72 13.43
N GLY A 109 -68.28 -18.22 13.00
CA GLY A 109 -69.52 -18.19 13.79
C GLY A 109 -70.77 -18.78 13.14
N GLN A 110 -70.74 -19.22 11.86
CA GLN A 110 -71.95 -19.73 11.18
C GLN A 110 -71.86 -21.16 10.64
N VAL A 111 -70.97 -22.02 11.16
CA VAL A 111 -70.96 -23.45 10.79
C VAL A 111 -71.83 -24.31 11.72
N GLN A 112 -72.35 -23.76 12.82
CA GLN A 112 -73.18 -24.50 13.78
C GLN A 112 -74.67 -24.14 13.65
N LYS A 113 -75.31 -24.34 12.48
CA LYS A 113 -76.78 -24.49 12.36
C LYS A 113 -77.24 -24.82 10.92
N LYS A 114 -76.83 -25.96 10.36
CA LYS A 114 -77.69 -26.65 9.38
C LYS A 114 -77.31 -28.12 9.16
N LYS A 115 -78.16 -28.98 9.74
CA LYS A 115 -78.60 -30.29 9.26
C LYS A 115 -77.58 -31.42 9.08
N ARG A 116 -77.69 -32.42 9.95
CA ARG A 116 -78.03 -33.83 9.62
C ARG A 116 -78.69 -34.47 10.85
N PRO A 117 -79.60 -35.46 10.70
CA PRO A 117 -80.50 -35.78 9.58
C PRO A 117 -81.85 -35.03 9.66
#